data_AF-A0A6A0HGI1-F1
#
_entry.id   AF-A0A6A0HGI1-F1
#
_cell.length_a   1.000
_cell.length_b   1.000
_cell.length_c   1.000
_cell.angle_alpha   90.00
_cell.angle_beta   90.00
_cell.angle_gamma   90.00
#
_symmetry.space_group_name_H-M   'P 1'
#
loop_
_entity.id
_entity.type
_entity.pdbx_description
1 polymer ?
#
loop_
_entity_poly.entity_id
_entity_poly.type
_entity_poly.pdbx_seq_one_letter_code
_entity_poly.pdbx_strand_id
1 'polypeptide(L)'
;MKLFFFSAPAPTSASTVLGTKCYDRNYNSSKWYQSRPVKQMCHSFDSLDELESGITADDIIFVFQVPIPREKTILDFSRWQQNLIGTLIPEVFYDENDTGKQPSSQHDIETQLTVDARLAYQNKGDPDDKWTPLASSVEERKLECSILAEHRKPGYQYSCSLIPLFELGSLHHDFYLLNLRLPNKLAGKEVNRGLSRLENLMVAFINQNGGFTKVWVSLKTVFFPLVVVALVWFWRRICLLARPPALLECCILELGAALTLLNLPLEYLTLLVDCPWMTVLGDIRQGVFYASLLSFWLIFAGEHLMDEVERNRLRAYWRHLSAVLGGCVCLFIFDMCERGVQLTNPFYSIWVTDIGTNLALAFIILAGICAGLYFCFLSYMIWKVGSWTQCVMLRVSSAT
;
A
#
# COMPACT_ATOMS: atom_id res chain seq x y z
N MET A 1 14.04 -16.33 31.37
CA MET A 1 14.16 -15.08 30.58
C MET A 1 14.96 -15.41 29.31
N LYS A 2 14.29 -15.88 28.25
CA LYS A 2 14.94 -16.26 26.98
C LYS A 2 15.16 -14.99 26.15
N LEU A 3 16.42 -14.69 25.79
CA LEU A 3 16.76 -13.71 24.75
C LEU A 3 16.19 -14.19 23.41
N PHE A 4 14.99 -13.74 23.05
CA PHE A 4 14.32 -14.01 21.77
C PHE A 4 14.36 -12.78 20.84
N PHE A 5 15.44 -11.99 20.87
CA PHE A 5 15.40 -10.61 20.37
C PHE A 5 15.84 -10.37 18.92
N PHE A 6 16.13 -11.39 18.09
CA PHE A 6 16.72 -11.12 16.76
C PHE A 6 16.18 -11.89 15.54
N SER A 7 15.09 -12.65 15.65
CA SER A 7 14.45 -13.22 14.46
C SER A 7 13.04 -12.64 14.30
N ALA A 8 12.91 -11.69 13.37
CA ALA A 8 11.61 -11.23 12.94
C ALA A 8 10.96 -12.30 12.05
N PRO A 9 9.67 -12.61 12.23
CA PRO A 9 8.93 -13.38 11.25
C PRO A 9 8.81 -12.61 9.93
N ALA A 10 8.24 -13.25 8.90
CA ALA A 10 7.93 -12.57 7.65
C ALA A 10 7.16 -11.25 7.91
N PRO A 11 7.38 -10.20 7.10
CA PRO A 11 6.79 -8.89 7.36
C PRO A 11 5.26 -8.91 7.28
N THR A 12 4.71 -9.67 6.34
CA THR A 12 3.26 -9.78 6.11
C THR A 12 2.80 -11.24 6.16
N SER A 13 1.51 -11.42 6.44
CA SER A 13 0.82 -12.69 6.23
C SER A 13 -0.44 -12.47 5.40
N ALA A 14 -0.78 -13.45 4.58
CA ALA A 14 -1.97 -13.43 3.75
C ALA A 14 -2.85 -14.63 4.09
N SER A 15 -4.15 -14.38 4.26
CA SER A 15 -5.15 -15.42 4.42
C SER A 15 -6.29 -15.20 3.44
N THR A 16 -6.49 -16.16 2.53
CA THR A 16 -7.61 -16.14 1.61
C THR A 16 -8.86 -16.69 2.28
N VAL A 17 -9.97 -15.96 2.16
CA VAL A 17 -11.25 -16.29 2.78
C VAL A 17 -12.30 -16.40 1.68
N LEU A 18 -13.01 -17.53 1.65
CA LEU A 18 -14.19 -17.71 0.80
C LEU A 18 -15.39 -16.97 1.43
N GLY A 19 -16.09 -16.18 0.63
CA GLY A 19 -17.27 -15.46 1.06
C GLY A 19 -18.43 -16.41 1.36
N THR A 20 -19.07 -16.24 2.51
CA THR A 20 -20.34 -16.93 2.79
C THR A 20 -21.43 -16.25 1.98
N LYS A 21 -22.12 -16.99 1.11
CA LYS A 21 -23.23 -16.46 0.32
C LYS A 21 -24.47 -16.40 1.21
N CYS A 22 -24.97 -15.19 1.42
CA CYS A 22 -26.19 -14.92 2.15
C CYS A 22 -27.23 -14.33 1.20
N TYR A 23 -28.52 -14.43 1.51
CA TYR A 23 -29.55 -13.68 0.79
C TYR A 23 -30.53 -12.96 1.73
N ASP A 24 -31.03 -11.80 1.30
CA ASP A 24 -32.12 -11.06 1.97
C ASP A 24 -32.98 -10.32 0.94
N ARG A 25 -34.24 -10.75 0.78
CA ARG A 25 -35.22 -10.16 -0.15
C ARG A 25 -35.59 -8.72 0.21
N ASN A 26 -35.49 -8.36 1.49
CA ASN A 26 -35.77 -7.02 1.99
C ASN A 26 -34.47 -6.37 2.45
N TYR A 27 -33.47 -6.36 1.55
CA TYR A 27 -32.17 -5.80 1.84
C TYR A 27 -32.27 -4.42 2.49
N ASN A 28 -31.66 -4.30 3.66
CA ASN A 28 -31.52 -3.03 4.37
C ASN A 28 -30.03 -2.70 4.55
N SER A 29 -29.61 -1.53 4.07
CA SER A 29 -28.24 -1.05 4.17
C SER A 29 -27.78 -0.76 5.60
N SER A 30 -28.70 -0.67 6.56
CA SER A 30 -28.39 -0.54 8.00
C SER A 30 -28.16 -1.89 8.70
N LYS A 31 -28.57 -3.00 8.08
CA LYS A 31 -28.41 -4.35 8.63
C LYS A 31 -27.06 -4.95 8.24
N TRP A 32 -26.40 -5.57 9.22
CA TRP A 32 -25.17 -6.34 9.03
C TRP A 32 -25.49 -7.82 8.95
N TYR A 33 -24.96 -8.48 7.93
CA TYR A 33 -25.04 -9.92 7.74
C TYR A 33 -23.74 -10.55 8.20
N GLN A 34 -23.82 -11.58 9.03
CA GLN A 34 -22.64 -12.26 9.56
C GLN A 34 -22.72 -13.77 9.35
N SER A 35 -21.55 -14.40 9.30
CA SER A 35 -21.44 -15.86 9.14
C SER A 35 -21.42 -16.58 10.50
N ARG A 36 -21.07 -15.87 11.57
CA ARG A 36 -20.92 -16.41 12.92
C ARG A 36 -21.27 -15.35 13.97
N PRO A 37 -21.81 -15.73 15.14
CA PRO A 37 -22.13 -17.10 15.61
C PRO A 37 -23.43 -17.67 14.99
N VAL A 38 -23.61 -18.99 15.01
CA VAL A 38 -24.70 -19.73 14.31
C VAL A 38 -26.10 -19.16 14.60
N LYS A 39 -26.35 -18.68 15.83
CA LYS A 39 -27.65 -18.11 16.23
C LYS A 39 -28.05 -16.85 15.47
N GLN A 40 -27.07 -16.13 14.94
CA GLN A 40 -27.24 -14.86 14.23
C GLN A 40 -26.64 -14.94 12.82
N MET A 41 -26.42 -16.16 12.33
CA MET A 41 -25.93 -16.41 10.99
C MET A 41 -27.00 -15.97 9.99
N CYS A 42 -26.56 -15.37 8.88
CA CYS A 42 -27.43 -15.08 7.76
C CYS A 42 -28.05 -16.37 7.18
N HIS A 43 -29.13 -16.22 6.41
CA HIS A 43 -29.63 -17.32 5.59
C HIS A 43 -28.63 -17.60 4.45
N SER A 44 -27.81 -18.63 4.63
CA SER A 44 -26.74 -19.00 3.69
C SER A 44 -27.13 -20.16 2.79
N PHE A 45 -26.49 -20.22 1.62
CA PHE A 45 -26.64 -21.30 0.65
C PHE A 45 -25.26 -21.65 0.05
N ASP A 46 -25.08 -22.90 -0.40
CA ASP A 46 -23.79 -23.37 -0.89
C ASP A 46 -23.66 -23.17 -2.41
N SER A 47 -24.69 -23.60 -3.17
CA SER A 47 -24.73 -23.46 -4.64
C SER A 47 -25.80 -22.46 -5.09
N LEU A 48 -25.48 -21.70 -6.14
CA LEU A 48 -26.47 -20.85 -6.83
C LEU A 48 -27.64 -21.66 -7.41
N ASP A 49 -27.46 -22.96 -7.65
CA ASP A 49 -28.50 -23.85 -8.19
C ASP A 49 -29.56 -24.23 -7.12
N GLU A 50 -29.28 -24.01 -5.84
CA GLU A 50 -30.20 -24.29 -4.71
C GLU A 50 -31.15 -23.13 -4.41
N LEU A 51 -30.98 -22.00 -5.11
CA LEU A 51 -31.71 -20.77 -4.85
C LEU A 51 -33.18 -20.90 -5.25
N GLU A 52 -34.10 -20.55 -4.34
CA GLU A 52 -35.55 -20.54 -4.62
C GLU A 52 -35.87 -19.61 -5.81
N SER A 53 -36.91 -19.98 -6.57
CA SER A 53 -37.41 -19.16 -7.68
C SER A 53 -37.81 -17.76 -7.19
N GLY A 54 -37.14 -16.72 -7.72
CA GLY A 54 -37.44 -15.31 -7.44
C GLY A 54 -36.39 -14.55 -6.62
N ILE A 55 -35.28 -15.17 -6.22
CA ILE A 55 -34.12 -14.45 -5.67
C ILE A 55 -33.29 -13.90 -6.83
N THR A 56 -33.01 -12.60 -6.78
CA THR A 56 -32.22 -11.89 -7.79
C THR A 56 -30.78 -11.68 -7.33
N ALA A 57 -29.88 -11.32 -8.26
CA ALA A 57 -28.49 -11.01 -7.93
C ALA A 57 -28.35 -9.87 -6.89
N ASP A 58 -29.31 -8.95 -6.82
CA ASP A 58 -29.30 -7.85 -5.84
C ASP A 58 -29.53 -8.34 -4.41
N ASP A 59 -30.21 -9.47 -4.24
CA ASP A 59 -30.57 -10.01 -2.93
C ASP A 59 -29.39 -10.76 -2.28
N ILE A 60 -28.35 -11.07 -3.06
CA ILE A 60 -27.20 -11.87 -2.62
C ILE A 60 -26.15 -10.95 -1.96
N ILE A 61 -25.69 -11.35 -0.78
CA ILE A 61 -24.62 -10.69 -0.03
C ILE A 61 -23.51 -11.70 0.23
N PHE A 62 -22.28 -11.39 -0.19
CA PHE A 62 -21.10 -12.14 0.17
C PHE A 62 -20.52 -11.60 1.46
N VAL A 63 -20.46 -12.45 2.49
CA VAL A 63 -20.07 -12.09 3.85
C VAL A 63 -18.70 -12.66 4.18
N PHE A 64 -17.80 -11.78 4.62
CA PHE A 64 -16.45 -12.14 5.06
C PHE A 64 -16.26 -11.64 6.49
N GLN A 65 -16.13 -12.57 7.43
CA GLN A 65 -15.87 -12.27 8.83
C GLN A 65 -14.45 -12.72 9.19
N VAL A 66 -13.60 -11.76 9.53
CA VAL A 66 -12.17 -11.97 9.80
C VAL A 66 -11.79 -11.48 11.21
N PRO A 67 -10.83 -12.16 11.87
CA PRO A 67 -10.07 -13.30 11.38
C PRO A 67 -10.87 -14.63 11.36
N ILE A 68 -10.44 -15.58 10.52
CA ILE A 68 -11.08 -16.91 10.45
C ILE A 68 -10.67 -17.74 11.69
N PRO A 69 -11.62 -18.44 12.35
CA PRO A 69 -11.29 -19.40 13.40
C PRO A 69 -10.35 -20.51 12.91
N ARG A 70 -9.36 -20.89 13.71
CA ARG A 70 -8.49 -22.05 13.45
C ARG A 70 -8.61 -23.05 14.59
N GLU A 71 -8.69 -24.34 14.27
CA GLU A 71 -8.69 -25.43 15.27
C GLU A 71 -9.75 -25.25 16.37
N LYS A 72 -10.94 -24.74 16.02
CA LYS A 72 -12.05 -24.41 16.94
C LYS A 72 -11.75 -23.27 17.93
N THR A 73 -10.67 -22.52 17.74
CA THR A 73 -10.38 -21.29 18.48
C THR A 73 -10.75 -20.08 17.64
N ILE A 74 -11.47 -19.13 18.26
CA ILE A 74 -11.73 -17.82 17.67
C ILE A 74 -10.43 -17.03 17.81
N LEU A 75 -9.84 -16.69 16.67
CA LEU A 75 -8.70 -15.80 16.62
C LEU A 75 -9.17 -14.35 16.70
N ASP A 76 -8.28 -13.45 17.07
CA ASP A 76 -8.50 -12.02 17.10
C ASP A 76 -7.32 -11.30 16.45
N PHE A 77 -7.59 -10.15 15.85
CA PHE A 77 -6.50 -9.25 15.47
C PHE A 77 -5.90 -8.58 16.71
N SER A 78 -4.63 -8.25 16.60
CA SER A 78 -3.90 -7.51 17.61
C SER A 78 -3.49 -6.16 17.03
N ARG A 79 -3.54 -5.11 17.84
CA ARG A 79 -3.05 -3.75 17.49
C ARG A 79 -1.58 -3.69 17.04
N TRP A 80 -0.81 -4.76 17.29
CA TRP A 80 0.54 -4.91 16.76
C TRP A 80 0.59 -5.19 15.25
N GLN A 81 -0.51 -5.68 14.70
CA GLN A 81 -0.73 -5.75 13.27
C GLN A 81 -1.19 -4.34 12.85
N GLN A 82 -0.49 -3.71 11.91
CA GLN A 82 -0.63 -2.26 11.71
C GLN A 82 -1.60 -1.92 10.61
N ASN A 83 -1.67 -2.72 9.55
CA ASN A 83 -2.52 -2.48 8.39
C ASN A 83 -3.29 -3.74 7.99
N LEU A 84 -4.36 -3.54 7.22
CA LEU A 84 -5.14 -4.61 6.62
C LEU A 84 -5.51 -4.24 5.20
N ILE A 85 -5.08 -5.07 4.26
CA ILE A 85 -5.38 -4.93 2.83
C ILE A 85 -6.30 -6.08 2.43
N GLY A 86 -7.35 -5.76 1.68
CA GLY A 86 -8.23 -6.74 1.06
C GLY A 86 -8.04 -6.76 -0.45
N THR A 87 -7.79 -7.94 -1.01
CA THR A 87 -7.74 -8.15 -2.46
C THR A 87 -8.81 -9.16 -2.86
N LEU A 88 -9.74 -8.75 -3.72
CA LEU A 88 -10.83 -9.57 -4.22
C LEU A 88 -10.35 -10.47 -5.36
N ILE A 89 -10.76 -11.73 -5.29
CA ILE A 89 -10.44 -12.81 -6.22
C ILE A 89 -11.79 -13.44 -6.63
N PRO A 90 -12.36 -13.01 -7.76
CA PRO A 90 -13.62 -13.59 -8.24
C PRO A 90 -13.38 -14.95 -8.90
N GLU A 91 -14.21 -15.94 -8.55
CA GLU A 91 -14.24 -17.24 -9.22
C GLU A 91 -15.35 -17.25 -10.27
N VAL A 92 -14.94 -17.05 -11.53
CA VAL A 92 -15.83 -17.02 -12.68
C VAL A 92 -15.64 -18.31 -13.48
N PHE A 93 -16.72 -19.02 -13.74
CA PHE A 93 -16.75 -20.24 -14.53
C PHE A 93 -17.17 -19.97 -15.98
N TYR A 94 -16.61 -20.75 -16.89
CA TYR A 94 -17.01 -20.74 -18.30
C TYR A 94 -18.42 -21.30 -18.47
N ASP A 95 -19.29 -20.52 -19.10
CA ASP A 95 -20.63 -20.92 -19.54
C ASP A 95 -20.70 -20.86 -21.07
N GLU A 96 -21.19 -21.95 -21.69
CA GLU A 96 -21.37 -22.04 -23.16
C GLU A 96 -22.43 -21.08 -23.69
N ASN A 97 -23.38 -20.67 -22.84
CA ASN A 97 -24.43 -19.72 -23.22
C ASN A 97 -23.90 -18.29 -23.35
N ASP A 98 -22.70 -18.01 -22.84
CA ASP A 98 -22.09 -16.70 -22.85
C ASP A 98 -21.40 -16.43 -24.20
N THR A 99 -22.22 -16.18 -25.23
CA THR A 99 -21.79 -15.97 -26.62
C THR A 99 -21.35 -14.52 -26.93
N GLY A 100 -20.82 -13.81 -25.92
CA GLY A 100 -20.99 -12.36 -25.84
C GLY A 100 -19.74 -11.48 -25.82
N LYS A 101 -18.72 -11.74 -26.64
CA LYS A 101 -17.86 -10.75 -27.34
C LYS A 101 -16.68 -11.48 -27.98
N GLN A 102 -16.37 -11.15 -29.24
CA GLN A 102 -15.12 -11.63 -29.85
C GLN A 102 -13.95 -11.27 -28.92
N PRO A 103 -12.96 -12.17 -28.74
CA PRO A 103 -11.79 -11.88 -27.94
C PRO A 103 -11.12 -10.63 -28.51
N SER A 104 -11.10 -9.53 -27.74
CA SER A 104 -10.05 -8.54 -27.93
C SER A 104 -8.74 -9.29 -27.70
N SER A 105 -7.71 -9.01 -28.50
CA SER A 105 -6.57 -9.91 -28.76
C SER A 105 -5.68 -10.29 -27.55
N GLN A 106 -6.10 -10.02 -26.31
CA GLN A 106 -5.37 -10.32 -25.09
C GLN A 106 -6.24 -10.82 -23.91
N HIS A 107 -7.54 -10.49 -23.85
CA HIS A 107 -8.45 -10.90 -22.75
C HIS A 107 -9.82 -11.34 -23.27
N ASP A 108 -10.41 -12.38 -22.65
CA ASP A 108 -11.72 -12.92 -23.03
C ASP A 108 -12.87 -12.17 -22.34
N ILE A 109 -12.65 -11.69 -21.12
CA ILE A 109 -13.58 -10.83 -20.38
C ILE A 109 -12.82 -9.55 -19.98
N GLU A 110 -13.32 -8.41 -20.45
CA GLU A 110 -12.88 -7.08 -20.03
C GLU A 110 -14.13 -6.24 -19.73
N THR A 111 -14.45 -6.10 -18.45
CA THR A 111 -15.65 -5.39 -17.99
C THR A 111 -15.41 -4.63 -16.70
N GLN A 112 -16.33 -3.75 -16.35
CA GLN A 112 -16.33 -3.03 -15.08
C GLN A 112 -17.25 -3.73 -14.08
N LEU A 113 -16.67 -4.16 -12.97
CA LEU A 113 -17.35 -4.73 -11.82
C LEU A 113 -17.69 -3.61 -10.83
N THR A 114 -18.98 -3.34 -10.64
CA THR A 114 -19.49 -2.45 -9.61
C THR A 114 -19.71 -3.24 -8.32
N VAL A 115 -19.00 -2.88 -7.26
CA VAL A 115 -19.03 -3.54 -5.96
C VAL A 115 -19.59 -2.60 -4.90
N ASP A 116 -20.71 -2.97 -4.28
CA ASP A 116 -21.25 -2.31 -3.08
C ASP A 116 -20.59 -2.97 -1.85
N ALA A 117 -19.60 -2.27 -1.28
CA ALA A 117 -18.76 -2.78 -0.21
C ALA A 117 -19.02 -2.04 1.10
N ARG A 118 -19.23 -2.81 2.17
CA ARG A 118 -19.46 -2.30 3.53
C ARG A 118 -18.55 -3.00 4.52
N LEU A 119 -17.80 -2.21 5.27
CA LEU A 119 -16.86 -2.69 6.27
C LEU A 119 -17.28 -2.19 7.66
N ALA A 120 -17.33 -3.12 8.61
CA ALA A 120 -17.61 -2.87 10.01
C ALA A 120 -16.57 -3.54 10.90
N TYR A 121 -16.50 -3.09 12.14
CA TYR A 121 -15.68 -3.70 13.18
C TYR A 121 -16.47 -4.01 14.44
N GLN A 122 -15.89 -4.87 15.26
CA GLN A 122 -16.36 -5.22 16.59
C GLN A 122 -15.16 -5.46 17.51
N ASN A 123 -15.26 -5.06 18.77
CA ASN A 123 -14.23 -5.31 19.77
C ASN A 123 -14.68 -6.40 20.75
N LYS A 124 -13.72 -7.01 21.43
CA LYS A 124 -14.01 -7.93 22.54
C LYS A 124 -14.78 -7.18 23.64
N GLY A 125 -15.93 -7.75 24.01
CA GLY A 125 -16.83 -7.19 25.03
C GLY A 125 -18.02 -6.43 24.47
N ASP A 126 -18.03 -6.13 23.16
CA ASP A 126 -19.28 -5.73 22.48
C ASP A 126 -20.23 -6.94 22.37
N PRO A 127 -21.56 -6.72 22.34
CA PRO A 127 -22.52 -7.77 22.03
C PRO A 127 -22.27 -8.37 20.63
N ASP A 128 -22.49 -9.68 20.48
CA ASP A 128 -22.20 -10.43 19.24
C ASP A 128 -22.87 -9.84 17.97
N ASP A 129 -24.03 -9.20 18.10
CA ASP A 129 -24.78 -8.60 16.97
C ASP A 129 -24.40 -7.14 16.66
N LYS A 130 -23.58 -6.53 17.53
CA LYS A 130 -23.30 -5.10 17.46
C LYS A 130 -22.07 -4.82 16.61
N TRP A 131 -22.31 -4.59 15.32
CA TRP A 131 -21.30 -4.15 14.37
C TRP A 131 -21.28 -2.64 14.22
N THR A 132 -20.11 -2.04 14.39
CA THR A 132 -19.93 -0.59 14.21
C THR A 132 -19.46 -0.30 12.78
N PRO A 133 -20.16 0.54 12.00
CA PRO A 133 -19.76 0.87 10.64
C PRO A 133 -18.40 1.57 10.63
N LEU A 134 -17.50 1.13 9.76
CA LEU A 134 -16.21 1.77 9.52
C LEU A 134 -16.23 2.56 8.22
N ALA A 135 -16.64 1.92 7.13
CA ALA A 135 -16.74 2.51 5.81
C ALA A 135 -17.78 1.80 4.95
N SER A 136 -18.38 2.53 4.01
CA SER A 136 -19.32 2.01 3.03
C SER A 136 -19.13 2.80 1.74
N SER A 137 -18.93 2.11 0.63
CA SER A 137 -18.85 2.76 -0.69
C SER A 137 -19.27 1.79 -1.80
N VAL A 138 -19.77 2.37 -2.89
CA VAL A 138 -20.01 1.66 -4.14
C VAL A 138 -18.89 2.03 -5.09
N GLU A 139 -18.05 1.06 -5.40
CA GLU A 139 -16.83 1.26 -6.18
C GLU A 139 -16.90 0.49 -7.49
N GLU A 140 -16.36 1.09 -8.54
CA GLU A 140 -16.14 0.41 -9.82
C GLU A 140 -14.72 -0.15 -9.85
N ARG A 141 -14.56 -1.34 -10.45
CA ARG A 141 -13.28 -2.04 -10.58
C ARG A 141 -13.18 -2.67 -11.95
N LYS A 142 -11.99 -2.61 -12.56
CA LYS A 142 -11.74 -3.31 -13.82
C LYS A 142 -11.55 -4.80 -13.55
N LEU A 143 -12.30 -5.64 -14.25
CA LEU A 143 -12.17 -7.09 -14.24
C LEU A 143 -11.61 -7.54 -15.60
N GLU A 144 -10.45 -8.16 -15.56
CA GLU A 144 -9.78 -8.74 -16.72
C GLU A 144 -9.62 -10.24 -16.49
N CYS A 145 -10.22 -11.06 -17.34
CA CYS A 145 -10.09 -12.49 -17.25
C CYS A 145 -9.72 -13.12 -18.60
N SER A 146 -8.92 -14.18 -18.53
CA SER A 146 -8.53 -14.98 -19.69
C SER A 146 -8.74 -16.46 -19.40
N ILE A 147 -9.06 -17.22 -20.45
CA ILE A 147 -9.17 -18.67 -20.39
C ILE A 147 -8.38 -19.29 -21.53
N LEU A 148 -7.57 -20.30 -21.21
CA LEU A 148 -6.83 -21.03 -22.23
C LEU A 148 -7.81 -21.74 -23.17
N ALA A 149 -7.50 -21.76 -24.47
CA ALA A 149 -8.40 -22.33 -25.49
C ALA A 149 -8.77 -23.79 -25.21
N GLU A 150 -7.85 -24.56 -24.60
CA GLU A 150 -8.06 -25.96 -24.18
C GLU A 150 -9.07 -26.13 -23.02
N HIS A 151 -9.27 -25.07 -22.24
CA HIS A 151 -10.14 -25.02 -21.06
C HIS A 151 -11.47 -24.31 -21.33
N ARG A 152 -11.81 -23.98 -22.59
CA ARG A 152 -13.13 -23.43 -22.96
C ARG A 152 -14.20 -24.52 -22.98
N LYS A 153 -14.47 -25.09 -21.80
CA LYS A 153 -15.47 -26.12 -21.57
C LYS A 153 -16.21 -25.81 -20.27
N PRO A 154 -17.50 -26.20 -20.14
CA PRO A 154 -18.24 -26.06 -18.90
C PRO A 154 -17.47 -26.67 -17.72
N GLY A 155 -17.44 -25.94 -16.60
CA GLY A 155 -16.77 -26.36 -15.36
C GLY A 155 -15.31 -25.93 -15.23
N TYR A 156 -14.71 -25.32 -16.25
CA TYR A 156 -13.40 -24.67 -16.12
C TYR A 156 -13.54 -23.21 -15.69
N GLN A 157 -12.62 -22.76 -14.83
CA GLN A 157 -12.59 -21.39 -14.34
C GLN A 157 -11.75 -20.48 -15.24
N TYR A 158 -12.16 -19.21 -15.32
CA TYR A 158 -11.35 -18.15 -15.88
C TYR A 158 -10.18 -17.81 -14.95
N SER A 159 -9.05 -17.41 -15.53
CA SER A 159 -7.94 -16.79 -14.81
C SER A 159 -8.16 -15.27 -14.80
N CYS A 160 -8.71 -14.76 -13.70
CA CYS A 160 -8.97 -13.32 -13.53
C CYS A 160 -7.81 -12.61 -12.82
N SER A 161 -7.65 -11.31 -13.11
CA SER A 161 -6.73 -10.44 -12.38
C SER A 161 -7.21 -10.18 -10.94
N LEU A 162 -6.25 -9.92 -10.06
CA LEU A 162 -6.53 -9.59 -8.66
C LEU A 162 -7.07 -8.16 -8.56
N ILE A 163 -8.19 -7.98 -7.86
CA ILE A 163 -8.83 -6.67 -7.72
C ILE A 163 -8.51 -6.08 -6.34
N PRO A 164 -7.81 -4.93 -6.25
CA PRO A 164 -7.61 -4.26 -4.96
C PRO A 164 -8.95 -3.75 -4.43
N LEU A 165 -9.37 -4.26 -3.27
CA LEU A 165 -10.69 -3.96 -2.71
C LEU A 165 -10.62 -2.81 -1.72
N PHE A 166 -9.81 -2.94 -0.68
CA PHE A 166 -9.63 -1.89 0.33
C PHE A 166 -8.25 -1.93 0.97
N GLU A 167 -7.82 -0.80 1.53
CA GLU A 167 -6.64 -0.69 2.39
C GLU A 167 -6.96 0.11 3.65
N LEU A 168 -6.76 -0.51 4.81
CA LEU A 168 -6.84 0.14 6.11
C LEU A 168 -5.43 0.43 6.63
N GLY A 169 -5.13 1.71 6.85
CA GLY A 169 -3.86 2.17 7.42
C GLY A 169 -3.71 1.92 8.93
N SER A 170 -4.76 1.39 9.58
CA SER A 170 -4.76 1.01 10.99
C SER A 170 -5.63 -0.22 11.22
N LEU A 171 -5.07 -1.25 11.84
CA LEU A 171 -5.78 -2.46 12.25
C LEU A 171 -5.93 -2.47 13.78
N HIS A 172 -6.85 -1.63 14.27
CA HIS A 172 -7.00 -1.37 15.71
C HIS A 172 -8.02 -2.28 16.43
N HIS A 173 -9.02 -2.80 15.70
CA HIS A 173 -10.12 -3.58 16.28
C HIS A 173 -9.86 -5.08 16.23
N ASP A 174 -10.59 -5.83 17.06
CA ASP A 174 -10.35 -7.28 17.22
C ASP A 174 -10.96 -8.10 16.07
N PHE A 175 -12.12 -7.68 15.55
CA PHE A 175 -12.88 -8.37 14.51
C PHE A 175 -13.37 -7.40 13.44
N TYR A 176 -13.41 -7.86 12.21
CA TYR A 176 -13.93 -7.10 11.06
C TYR A 176 -14.92 -7.94 10.27
N LEU A 177 -15.94 -7.25 9.76
CA LEU A 177 -17.00 -7.80 8.92
C LEU A 177 -17.06 -7.02 7.63
N LEU A 178 -16.88 -7.71 6.51
CA LEU A 178 -16.98 -7.16 5.17
C LEU A 178 -18.18 -7.80 4.47
N ASN A 179 -19.14 -6.96 4.09
CA ASN A 179 -20.29 -7.34 3.28
C ASN A 179 -20.11 -6.78 1.88
N LEU A 180 -20.09 -7.66 0.88
CA LEU A 180 -19.99 -7.31 -0.52
C LEU A 180 -21.28 -7.67 -1.24
N ARG A 181 -21.76 -6.76 -2.09
CA ARG A 181 -22.88 -6.97 -3.00
C ARG A 181 -22.46 -6.58 -4.41
N LEU A 182 -23.02 -7.30 -5.37
CA LEU A 182 -22.83 -7.04 -6.80
C LEU A 182 -24.20 -6.65 -7.37
N PRO A 183 -24.59 -5.37 -7.28
CA PRO A 183 -25.89 -4.94 -7.77
C PRO A 183 -25.98 -5.14 -9.29
N ASN A 184 -27.16 -5.48 -9.81
CA ASN A 184 -27.44 -5.53 -11.25
C ASN A 184 -27.91 -4.16 -11.80
N LYS A 185 -28.40 -3.28 -10.91
CA LYS A 185 -28.89 -1.95 -11.24
C LYS A 185 -28.39 -0.92 -10.23
N LEU A 186 -27.84 0.18 -10.72
CA LEU A 186 -27.41 1.32 -9.93
C LEU A 186 -28.01 2.59 -10.53
N ALA A 187 -28.79 3.34 -9.74
CA ALA A 187 -29.46 4.58 -10.16
C ALA A 187 -30.25 4.44 -11.49
N GLY A 188 -30.89 3.29 -11.71
CA GLY A 188 -31.66 3.00 -12.93
C GLY A 188 -30.84 2.54 -14.15
N LYS A 189 -29.49 2.53 -14.06
CA LYS A 189 -28.61 1.95 -15.07
C LYS A 189 -28.27 0.52 -14.72
N GLU A 190 -28.22 -0.35 -15.72
CA GLU A 190 -27.84 -1.74 -15.54
C GLU A 190 -26.31 -1.84 -15.49
N VAL A 191 -25.79 -2.44 -14.43
CA VAL A 191 -24.37 -2.61 -14.12
C VAL A 191 -24.06 -4.10 -13.97
N ASN A 192 -22.78 -4.48 -13.89
CA ASN A 192 -22.36 -5.88 -13.73
C ASN A 192 -22.90 -6.82 -14.83
N ARG A 193 -23.00 -6.32 -16.06
CA ARG A 193 -23.41 -7.11 -17.23
C ARG A 193 -22.21 -7.72 -17.95
N GLY A 194 -22.44 -8.86 -18.60
CA GLY A 194 -21.38 -9.58 -19.30
C GLY A 194 -20.34 -10.18 -18.36
N LEU A 195 -20.69 -10.34 -17.09
CA LEU A 195 -20.05 -11.31 -16.22
C LEU A 195 -20.60 -12.67 -16.63
N SER A 196 -19.72 -13.63 -16.87
CA SER A 196 -20.11 -15.03 -17.05
C SER A 196 -20.69 -15.60 -15.74
N ARG A 197 -20.69 -16.92 -15.56
CA ARG A 197 -21.17 -17.52 -14.30
C ARG A 197 -20.20 -17.23 -13.15
N LEU A 198 -20.44 -16.16 -12.39
CA LEU A 198 -19.75 -15.88 -11.13
C LEU A 198 -20.30 -16.80 -10.04
N GLU A 199 -19.50 -17.75 -9.57
CA GLU A 199 -19.94 -18.73 -8.58
C GLU A 199 -19.59 -18.28 -7.16
N ASN A 200 -18.33 -17.87 -6.94
CA ASN A 200 -17.85 -17.47 -5.62
C ASN A 200 -17.03 -16.19 -5.67
N LEU A 201 -16.92 -15.53 -4.51
CA LEU A 201 -15.96 -14.47 -4.26
C LEU A 201 -15.02 -14.90 -3.13
N MET A 202 -13.72 -14.80 -3.37
CA MET A 202 -12.72 -14.93 -2.34
C MET A 202 -12.05 -13.58 -2.07
N VAL A 203 -11.63 -13.34 -0.84
CA VAL A 203 -10.84 -12.16 -0.49
C VAL A 203 -9.55 -12.61 0.20
N ALA A 204 -8.41 -12.22 -0.35
CA ALA A 204 -7.13 -12.32 0.31
C ALA A 204 -6.98 -11.14 1.27
N PHE A 205 -7.02 -11.43 2.57
CA PHE A 205 -6.73 -10.45 3.63
C PHE A 205 -5.25 -10.51 3.96
N ILE A 206 -4.56 -9.40 3.77
CA ILE A 206 -3.13 -9.26 3.97
C ILE A 206 -2.91 -8.28 5.12
N ASN A 207 -2.16 -8.70 6.14
CA ASN A 207 -1.82 -7.84 7.27
C ASN A 207 -0.34 -7.91 7.61
N GLN A 208 0.17 -6.85 8.22
CA GLN A 208 1.52 -6.85 8.78
C GLN A 208 1.57 -7.71 10.04
N ASN A 209 2.60 -8.57 10.13
CA ASN A 209 2.76 -9.46 11.26
C ASN A 209 3.16 -8.71 12.53
N GLY A 210 2.41 -8.91 13.62
CA GLY A 210 2.69 -8.24 14.89
C GLY A 210 4.07 -8.56 15.48
N GLY A 211 4.60 -9.75 15.22
CA GLY A 211 5.97 -10.11 15.61
C GLY A 211 7.02 -9.29 14.86
N PHE A 212 6.82 -9.05 13.56
CA PHE A 212 7.68 -8.19 12.76
C PHE A 212 7.61 -6.74 13.26
N THR A 213 6.40 -6.22 13.48
CA THR A 213 6.19 -4.87 14.02
C THR A 213 6.91 -4.66 15.36
N LYS A 214 6.83 -5.64 16.28
CA LYS A 214 7.54 -5.56 17.57
C LYS A 214 9.04 -5.42 17.39
N VAL A 215 9.66 -6.24 16.55
CA VAL A 215 11.11 -6.16 16.28
C VAL A 215 11.45 -4.82 15.62
N TRP A 216 10.67 -4.40 14.63
CA TRP A 216 10.89 -3.16 13.89
C TRP A 216 10.79 -1.91 14.76
N VAL A 217 9.74 -1.79 15.58
CA VAL A 217 9.55 -0.66 16.50
C VAL A 217 10.61 -0.70 17.61
N SER A 218 11.02 -1.88 18.09
CA SER A 218 12.11 -2.00 19.05
C SER A 218 13.43 -1.48 18.45
N LEU A 219 13.72 -1.81 17.19
CA LEU A 219 14.90 -1.33 16.48
C LEU A 219 14.91 0.20 16.41
N LYS A 220 13.78 0.80 15.99
CA LYS A 220 13.59 2.26 15.99
C LYS A 220 13.81 2.87 17.37
N THR A 221 13.26 2.26 18.42
CA THR A 221 13.38 2.72 19.81
C THR A 221 14.83 2.74 20.29
N VAL A 222 15.65 1.77 19.88
CA VAL A 222 17.08 1.69 20.25
C VAL A 222 17.92 2.68 19.44
N PHE A 223 17.70 2.76 18.12
CA PHE A 223 18.51 3.63 17.27
C PHE A 223 18.16 5.11 17.37
N PHE A 224 16.92 5.46 17.68
CA PHE A 224 16.49 6.85 17.83
C PHE A 224 17.38 7.65 18.82
N PRO A 225 17.52 7.27 20.11
CA PRO A 225 18.36 8.02 21.04
C PRO A 225 19.84 7.98 20.65
N LEU A 226 20.32 6.87 20.06
CA LEU A 226 21.71 6.75 19.62
C LEU A 226 22.04 7.77 18.52
N VAL A 227 21.19 7.88 17.51
CA VAL A 227 21.37 8.85 16.41
C VAL A 227 21.25 10.27 16.92
N VAL A 228 20.31 10.55 17.84
CA VAL A 228 20.16 11.88 18.46
C VAL A 228 21.44 12.28 19.21
N VAL A 229 22.01 11.39 20.02
CA VAL A 229 23.26 11.66 20.75
C VAL A 229 24.41 11.90 19.78
N ALA A 230 24.52 11.09 18.72
CA ALA A 230 25.55 11.27 17.70
C ALA A 230 25.42 12.63 16.96
N LEU A 231 24.20 13.05 16.62
CA LEU A 231 23.93 14.34 16.00
C LEU A 231 24.26 15.52 16.91
N VAL A 232 23.83 15.48 18.17
CA VAL A 232 24.12 16.54 19.15
C VAL A 232 25.63 16.63 19.37
N TRP A 233 26.32 15.50 19.47
CA TRP A 233 27.77 15.45 19.58
C TRP A 233 28.46 16.04 18.33
N PHE A 234 28.02 15.64 17.13
CA PHE A 234 28.56 16.11 15.87
C PHE A 234 28.38 17.63 15.70
N TRP A 235 27.18 18.14 15.98
CA TRP A 235 26.90 19.58 15.94
C TRP A 235 27.74 20.36 16.94
N ARG A 236 27.83 19.88 18.18
CA ARG A 236 28.69 20.49 19.20
C ARG A 236 30.14 20.55 18.75
N ARG A 237 30.65 19.50 18.12
CA ARG A 237 32.02 19.49 17.58
C ARG A 237 32.22 20.54 16.50
N ILE A 238 31.28 20.69 15.57
CA ILE A 238 31.35 21.71 14.52
C ILE A 238 31.36 23.13 15.12
N CYS A 239 30.47 23.41 16.08
CA CYS A 239 30.41 24.73 16.71
C CYS A 239 31.65 25.12 17.51
N LEU A 240 32.51 24.16 17.90
CA LEU A 240 33.77 24.44 18.59
C LEU A 240 34.91 24.83 17.65
N LEU A 241 34.76 24.64 16.34
CA LEU A 241 35.77 25.08 15.38
C LEU A 241 35.63 26.59 15.13
N ALA A 242 36.77 27.29 14.99
CA ALA A 242 36.82 28.73 14.74
C ALA A 242 36.42 29.16 13.29
N ARG A 243 35.74 28.29 12.54
CA ARG A 243 35.31 28.51 11.15
C ARG A 243 33.79 28.34 11.02
N PRO A 244 33.12 29.02 10.07
CA PRO A 244 31.73 28.70 9.76
C PRO A 244 31.58 27.25 9.26
N PRO A 245 30.43 26.61 9.50
CA PRO A 245 30.20 25.22 9.09
C PRO A 245 30.27 25.09 7.57
N ALA A 246 30.97 24.05 7.10
CA ALA A 246 31.07 23.75 5.69
C ALA A 246 29.74 23.22 5.14
N LEU A 247 29.51 23.37 3.82
CA LEU A 247 28.28 22.90 3.19
C LEU A 247 28.03 21.40 3.44
N LEU A 248 29.08 20.59 3.33
CA LEU A 248 29.04 19.15 3.60
C LEU A 248 28.66 18.82 5.05
N GLU A 249 29.16 19.58 6.01
CA GLU A 249 28.84 19.39 7.44
C GLU A 249 27.35 19.67 7.68
N CYS A 250 26.79 20.71 7.05
CA CYS A 250 25.36 21.00 7.10
C CYS A 250 24.50 19.90 6.45
N CYS A 251 24.89 19.39 5.28
CA CYS A 251 24.15 18.31 4.60
C CYS A 251 24.16 16.99 5.39
N ILE A 252 25.27 16.65 6.05
CA ILE A 252 25.34 15.48 6.95
C ILE A 252 24.40 15.66 8.14
N LEU A 253 24.31 16.88 8.67
CA LEU A 253 23.42 17.19 9.78
C LEU A 253 21.94 17.09 9.37
N GLU A 254 21.59 17.60 8.18
CA GLU A 254 20.27 17.43 7.58
C GLU A 254 19.91 15.95 7.39
N LEU A 255 20.82 15.16 6.81
CA LEU A 255 20.63 13.72 6.61
C LEU A 255 20.44 12.98 7.94
N GLY A 256 21.21 13.32 8.96
CA GLY A 256 21.04 12.76 10.30
C GLY A 256 19.70 13.17 10.93
N ALA A 257 19.27 14.43 10.76
CA ALA A 257 17.96 14.89 11.22
C ALA A 257 16.81 14.14 10.52
N ALA A 258 16.90 13.93 9.21
CA ALA A 258 15.94 13.12 8.45
C ALA A 258 15.92 11.65 8.91
N LEU A 259 17.08 11.06 9.18
CA LEU A 259 17.19 9.70 9.75
C LEU A 259 16.59 9.61 11.16
N THR A 260 16.75 10.67 11.97
CA THR A 260 16.15 10.78 13.30
C THR A 260 14.63 10.83 13.22
N LEU A 261 14.09 11.61 12.27
CA LEU A 261 12.66 11.68 12.00
C LEU A 261 12.10 10.32 11.54
N LEU A 262 12.84 9.57 10.71
CA LEU A 262 12.47 8.23 10.26
C LEU A 262 12.45 7.19 11.40
N ASN A 263 13.41 7.30 12.33
CA ASN A 263 13.53 6.39 13.48
C ASN A 263 12.64 6.76 14.67
N LEU A 264 11.91 7.87 14.61
CA LEU A 264 10.98 8.25 15.67
C LEU A 264 9.88 7.19 15.82
N PRO A 265 9.79 6.48 16.97
CA PRO A 265 8.90 5.32 17.13
C PRO A 265 7.45 5.76 17.41
N LEU A 266 6.82 6.46 16.47
CA LEU A 266 5.43 6.90 16.60
C LEU A 266 4.42 5.75 16.54
N GLU A 267 4.84 4.58 16.07
CA GLU A 267 3.99 3.40 15.95
C GLU A 267 3.48 2.92 17.31
N TYR A 268 4.11 3.28 18.43
CA TYR A 268 3.53 3.03 19.75
C TYR A 268 2.18 3.74 19.95
N LEU A 269 1.94 4.87 19.27
CA LEU A 269 0.67 5.58 19.34
C LEU A 269 -0.47 4.75 18.75
N THR A 270 -0.22 3.94 17.71
CA THR A 270 -1.26 3.11 17.08
C THR A 270 -1.78 2.01 18.02
N LEU A 271 -1.01 1.66 19.05
CA LEU A 271 -1.43 0.71 20.08
C LEU A 271 -2.45 1.31 21.06
N LEU A 272 -2.41 2.62 21.25
CA LEU A 272 -3.26 3.35 22.20
C LEU A 272 -4.48 3.94 21.52
N VAL A 273 -4.31 4.44 20.30
CA VAL A 273 -5.33 5.19 19.57
C VAL A 273 -5.37 4.68 18.13
N ASP A 274 -6.57 4.59 17.57
CA ASP A 274 -6.75 4.29 16.15
C ASP A 274 -6.23 5.46 15.29
N CYS A 275 -5.19 5.20 14.49
CA CYS A 275 -4.45 6.23 13.74
C CYS A 275 -4.30 5.82 12.26
N PRO A 276 -5.36 5.92 11.44
CA PRO A 276 -5.33 5.49 10.03
C PRO A 276 -4.33 6.27 9.18
N TRP A 277 -3.97 7.49 9.58
CA TRP A 277 -2.98 8.36 8.92
C TRP A 277 -1.51 7.93 9.13
N MET A 278 -1.25 6.88 9.92
CA MET A 278 0.12 6.45 10.22
C MET A 278 0.88 5.98 8.96
N THR A 279 0.21 5.29 8.03
CA THR A 279 0.82 4.85 6.76
C THR A 279 1.32 6.03 5.94
N VAL A 280 0.46 7.03 5.71
CA VAL A 280 0.82 8.26 4.98
C VAL A 280 1.97 9.00 5.65
N LEU A 281 1.95 9.12 6.98
CA LEU A 281 3.05 9.75 7.71
C LEU A 281 4.35 8.95 7.58
N GLY A 282 4.28 7.62 7.53
CA GLY A 282 5.41 6.74 7.26
C GLY A 282 6.05 7.02 5.91
N ASP A 283 5.23 7.13 4.86
CA ASP A 283 5.69 7.40 3.49
C ASP A 283 6.34 8.79 3.39
N ILE A 284 5.72 9.81 3.98
CA ILE A 284 6.28 11.18 4.02
C ILE A 284 7.67 11.18 4.66
N ARG A 285 7.85 10.46 5.77
CA ARG A 285 9.16 10.37 6.45
C ARG A 285 10.20 9.67 5.62
N GLN A 286 9.83 8.57 4.96
CA GLN A 286 10.71 7.85 4.05
C GLN A 286 11.09 8.73 2.85
N GLY A 287 10.11 9.44 2.27
CA GLY A 287 10.31 10.39 1.18
C GLY A 287 11.28 11.51 1.56
N VAL A 288 11.12 12.13 2.74
CA VAL A 288 12.05 13.15 3.25
C VAL A 288 13.46 12.58 3.42
N PHE A 289 13.59 11.38 3.99
CA PHE A 289 14.90 10.73 4.14
C PHE A 289 15.58 10.47 2.79
N TYR A 290 14.85 9.93 1.81
CA TYR A 290 15.38 9.69 0.47
C TYR A 290 15.75 10.99 -0.25
N ALA A 291 14.93 12.04 -0.13
CA ALA A 291 15.23 13.36 -0.69
C ALA A 291 16.55 13.92 -0.13
N SER A 292 16.72 13.91 1.19
CA SER A 292 17.96 14.37 1.84
C SER A 292 19.16 13.47 1.49
N LEU A 293 18.98 12.15 1.39
CA LEU A 293 20.05 11.22 1.02
C LEU A 293 20.55 11.45 -0.42
N LEU A 294 19.64 11.54 -1.39
CA LEU A 294 20.00 11.79 -2.80
C LEU A 294 20.65 13.17 -2.96
N SER A 295 20.14 14.17 -2.25
CA SER A 295 20.74 15.51 -2.21
C SER A 295 22.15 15.49 -1.64
N PHE A 296 22.37 14.75 -0.54
CA PHE A 296 23.69 14.57 0.07
C PHE A 296 24.68 13.92 -0.90
N TRP A 297 24.31 12.84 -1.59
CA TRP A 297 25.19 12.16 -2.55
C TRP A 297 25.64 13.09 -3.68
N LEU A 298 24.72 13.90 -4.19
CA LEU A 298 25.00 14.84 -5.26
C LEU A 298 25.96 15.95 -4.81
N ILE A 299 25.69 16.56 -3.66
CA ILE A 299 26.54 17.62 -3.10
C ILE A 299 27.91 17.05 -2.72
N PHE A 300 27.96 15.82 -2.19
CA PHE A 300 29.21 15.16 -1.84
C PHE A 300 30.10 14.90 -3.06
N ALA A 301 29.56 14.32 -4.14
CA ALA A 301 30.29 14.14 -5.39
C ALA A 301 30.68 15.49 -6.02
N GLY A 302 29.81 16.50 -5.89
CA GLY A 302 30.02 17.86 -6.34
C GLY A 302 31.20 18.56 -5.70
N GLU A 303 31.26 18.58 -4.38
CA GLU A 303 32.29 19.25 -3.60
C GLU A 303 33.69 18.64 -3.83
N HIS A 304 33.79 17.35 -4.18
CA HIS A 304 35.07 16.70 -4.50
C HIS A 304 35.56 16.97 -5.93
N LEU A 305 34.72 17.54 -6.80
CA LEU A 305 35.05 17.80 -8.19
C LEU A 305 35.36 19.28 -8.49
N MET A 306 34.79 20.22 -7.72
CA MET A 306 34.87 21.65 -8.02
C MET A 306 36.16 22.29 -7.46
N ASP A 307 36.77 23.18 -8.25
CA ASP A 307 37.91 24.01 -7.84
C ASP A 307 37.53 24.94 -6.67
N GLU A 308 38.53 25.33 -5.86
CA GLU A 308 38.36 26.04 -4.58
C GLU A 308 37.50 27.32 -4.63
N VAL A 309 37.30 27.92 -5.81
CA VAL A 309 36.64 29.21 -6.02
C VAL A 309 35.10 29.14 -5.97
N GLU A 310 34.48 28.01 -6.33
CA GLU A 310 33.01 27.83 -6.32
C GLU A 310 32.49 26.99 -5.15
N ARG A 311 33.41 26.53 -4.30
CA ARG A 311 33.13 25.68 -3.13
C ARG A 311 32.21 26.38 -2.13
N ASN A 312 31.32 25.62 -1.48
CA ASN A 312 30.36 26.10 -0.47
C ASN A 312 29.17 26.97 -0.95
N ARG A 313 28.85 27.05 -2.25
CA ARG A 313 27.65 27.75 -2.73
C ARG A 313 26.54 26.79 -3.17
N LEU A 314 25.49 26.66 -2.37
CA LEU A 314 24.26 25.91 -2.72
C LEU A 314 23.67 26.31 -4.09
N ARG A 315 23.82 27.59 -4.47
CA ARG A 315 23.30 28.13 -5.73
C ARG A 315 23.94 27.49 -6.97
N ALA A 316 25.18 26.97 -6.86
CA ALA A 316 25.83 26.23 -7.94
C ALA A 316 25.14 24.87 -8.20
N TYR A 317 24.61 24.24 -7.16
CA TYR A 317 23.95 22.94 -7.23
C TYR A 317 22.44 23.01 -7.49
N TRP A 318 21.85 24.21 -7.57
CA TRP A 318 20.39 24.40 -7.64
C TRP A 318 19.73 23.68 -8.82
N ARG A 319 20.38 23.66 -9.99
CA ARG A 319 19.85 22.97 -11.19
C ARG A 319 19.77 21.45 -11.00
N HIS A 320 20.68 20.89 -10.21
CA HIS A 320 20.72 19.46 -9.94
C HIS A 320 19.79 19.09 -8.79
N LEU A 321 19.75 19.92 -7.75
CA LEU A 321 18.84 19.77 -6.62
C LEU A 321 17.37 19.93 -7.03
N SER A 322 17.07 20.80 -8.00
CA SER A 322 15.72 20.96 -8.53
C SER A 322 15.17 19.70 -9.21
N ALA A 323 16.04 18.88 -9.82
CA ALA A 323 15.62 17.61 -10.41
C ALA A 323 15.20 16.60 -9.33
N VAL A 324 15.96 16.49 -8.24
CA VAL A 324 15.64 15.64 -7.09
C VAL A 324 14.36 16.12 -6.40
N LEU A 325 14.29 17.41 -6.05
CA LEU A 325 13.12 18.00 -5.42
C LEU A 325 11.86 17.88 -6.29
N GLY A 326 11.98 18.11 -7.60
CA GLY A 326 10.87 17.94 -8.53
C GLY A 326 10.33 16.51 -8.53
N GLY A 327 11.21 15.50 -8.61
CA GLY A 327 10.82 14.09 -8.54
C GLY A 327 10.16 13.72 -7.21
N CYS A 328 10.74 14.15 -6.08
CA CYS A 328 10.16 13.91 -4.75
C CYS A 328 8.80 14.57 -4.56
N VAL A 329 8.60 15.79 -5.07
CA VAL A 329 7.30 16.48 -5.03
C VAL A 329 6.27 15.75 -5.89
N CYS A 330 6.65 15.24 -7.07
CA CYS A 330 5.74 14.46 -7.90
C CYS A 330 5.28 13.17 -7.21
N LEU A 331 6.20 12.43 -6.60
CA LEU A 331 5.85 11.22 -5.83
C LEU A 331 5.02 11.56 -4.60
N PHE A 332 5.32 12.66 -3.89
CA PHE A 332 4.52 13.11 -2.76
C PHE A 332 3.08 13.45 -3.17
N ILE A 333 2.87 14.14 -4.29
CA ILE A 333 1.52 14.42 -4.79
C ILE A 333 0.80 13.13 -5.14
N PHE A 334 1.48 12.19 -5.80
CA PHE A 334 0.92 10.86 -6.10
C PHE A 334 0.47 10.13 -4.82
N ASP A 335 1.34 10.03 -3.81
CA ASP A 335 1.03 9.36 -2.54
C ASP A 335 -0.15 10.04 -1.82
N MET A 336 -0.22 11.38 -1.85
CA MET A 336 -1.34 12.12 -1.26
C MET A 336 -2.65 11.92 -2.02
N CYS A 337 -2.60 11.76 -3.34
CA CYS A 337 -3.79 11.46 -4.15
C CYS A 337 -4.29 10.03 -3.97
N GLU A 338 -3.39 9.06 -3.77
CA GLU A 338 -3.76 7.65 -3.54
C GLU A 338 -4.07 7.41 -2.06
N ARG A 339 -3.04 7.40 -1.21
CA ARG A 339 -3.14 7.06 0.22
C ARG A 339 -3.80 8.15 1.06
N GLY A 340 -3.66 9.41 0.66
CA GLY A 340 -4.33 10.51 1.36
C GLY A 340 -5.87 10.46 1.23
N VAL A 341 -6.39 10.06 0.06
CA VAL A 341 -7.83 9.88 -0.17
C VAL A 341 -8.34 8.59 0.50
N GLN A 342 -7.50 7.55 0.57
CA GLN A 342 -7.85 6.31 1.27
C GLN A 342 -8.15 6.50 2.77
N LEU A 343 -7.68 7.59 3.38
CA LEU A 343 -8.01 7.92 4.77
C LEU A 343 -9.49 8.23 4.99
N THR A 344 -10.19 8.76 3.98
CA THR A 344 -11.63 9.04 4.06
C THR A 344 -12.46 7.91 3.47
N ASN A 345 -11.97 7.27 2.40
CA ASN A 345 -12.60 6.11 1.78
C ASN A 345 -11.58 4.99 1.56
N PRO A 346 -11.55 3.94 2.42
CA PRO A 346 -10.57 2.86 2.29
C PRO A 346 -10.77 2.01 1.03
N PHE A 347 -11.93 2.12 0.36
CA PHE A 347 -12.20 1.46 -0.91
C PHE A 347 -11.78 2.30 -2.12
N TYR A 348 -11.24 3.49 -1.93
CA TYR A 348 -10.78 4.31 -3.06
C TYR A 348 -9.53 3.72 -3.73
N SER A 349 -9.49 3.81 -5.06
CA SER A 349 -8.28 3.53 -5.85
C SER A 349 -8.20 4.49 -7.04
N ILE A 350 -7.06 5.16 -7.20
CA ILE A 350 -6.83 6.11 -8.29
C ILE A 350 -6.84 5.43 -9.67
N TRP A 351 -6.53 4.14 -9.70
CA TRP A 351 -6.38 3.31 -10.90
C TRP A 351 -7.71 2.92 -11.57
N VAL A 352 -8.84 3.31 -10.97
CA VAL A 352 -10.18 2.97 -11.47
C VAL A 352 -10.61 3.89 -12.62
N THR A 353 -10.40 5.19 -12.44
CA THR A 353 -10.87 6.19 -13.40
C THR A 353 -9.79 6.49 -14.43
N ASP A 354 -10.14 6.60 -15.71
CA ASP A 354 -9.16 6.91 -16.76
C ASP A 354 -8.41 8.23 -16.48
N ILE A 355 -9.11 9.23 -15.97
CA ILE A 355 -8.53 10.53 -15.59
C ILE A 355 -7.53 10.35 -14.43
N GLY A 356 -7.92 9.61 -13.38
CA GLY A 356 -7.07 9.32 -12.24
C GLY A 356 -5.82 8.53 -12.62
N THR A 357 -5.99 7.46 -13.41
CA THR A 357 -4.90 6.63 -13.92
C THR A 357 -3.93 7.44 -14.78
N ASN A 358 -4.43 8.26 -15.71
CA ASN A 358 -3.58 9.11 -16.54
C ASN A 358 -2.81 10.14 -15.71
N LEU A 359 -3.44 10.73 -14.69
CA LEU A 359 -2.80 11.67 -13.78
C LEU A 359 -1.73 10.99 -12.92
N ALA A 360 -2.04 9.83 -12.34
CA ALA A 360 -1.09 9.02 -11.56
C ALA A 360 0.13 8.63 -12.40
N LEU A 361 -0.11 8.10 -13.61
CA LEU A 361 0.97 7.75 -14.54
C LEU A 361 1.81 8.97 -14.92
N ALA A 362 1.20 10.15 -15.12
CA ALA A 362 1.95 11.36 -15.42
C ALA A 362 2.93 11.74 -14.29
N PHE A 363 2.50 11.67 -13.01
CA PHE A 363 3.39 11.94 -11.88
C PHE A 363 4.52 10.90 -11.75
N ILE A 364 4.21 9.61 -11.94
CA ILE A 364 5.20 8.53 -11.89
C ILE A 364 6.22 8.68 -13.03
N ILE A 365 5.76 8.96 -14.25
CA ILE A 365 6.64 9.16 -15.42
C ILE A 365 7.53 10.39 -15.20
N LEU A 366 6.97 11.50 -14.73
CA LEU A 366 7.74 12.71 -14.45
C LEU A 366 8.81 12.47 -13.36
N ALA A 367 8.45 11.78 -12.28
CA ALA A 367 9.40 11.36 -11.26
C ALA A 367 10.50 10.43 -11.83
N GLY A 368 10.13 9.50 -12.71
CA GLY A 368 11.06 8.61 -13.41
C GLY A 368 12.05 9.36 -14.31
N ILE A 369 11.60 10.37 -15.06
CA ILE A 369 12.46 11.24 -15.87
C ILE A 369 13.42 12.02 -14.96
N CYS A 370 12.92 12.60 -13.86
CA CYS A 370 13.75 13.29 -12.87
C CYS A 370 14.81 12.37 -12.26
N ALA A 371 14.45 11.13 -11.92
CA ALA A 371 15.39 10.13 -11.42
C ALA A 371 16.44 9.73 -12.47
N GLY A 372 16.02 9.54 -13.72
CA GLY A 372 16.93 9.26 -14.84
C GLY A 372 17.94 10.39 -15.06
N LEU A 373 17.49 11.64 -15.06
CA LEU A 373 18.37 12.82 -15.13
C LEU A 373 19.34 12.85 -13.94
N TYR A 374 18.86 12.60 -12.72
CA TYR A 374 19.69 12.51 -11.52
C TYR A 374 20.79 11.45 -11.67
N PHE A 375 20.46 10.23 -12.11
CA PHE A 375 21.43 9.16 -12.30
C PHE A 375 22.46 9.48 -13.38
N CYS A 376 22.04 10.07 -14.50
CA CYS A 376 22.95 10.51 -15.56
C CYS A 376 23.95 11.55 -15.02
N PHE A 377 23.47 12.54 -14.26
CA PHE A 377 24.34 13.54 -13.64
C PHE A 377 25.30 12.93 -12.62
N LEU A 378 24.81 12.09 -11.72
CA LEU A 378 25.64 11.45 -10.70
C LEU A 378 26.73 10.59 -11.34
N SER A 379 26.39 9.81 -12.37
CA SER A 379 27.34 8.98 -13.12
C SER A 379 28.41 9.82 -13.83
N TYR A 380 28.01 10.94 -14.46
CA TYR A 380 28.95 11.88 -15.07
C TYR A 380 29.93 12.47 -14.04
N MET A 381 29.43 12.89 -12.88
CA MET A 381 30.24 13.44 -11.79
C MET A 381 31.25 12.40 -11.27
N ILE A 382 30.79 11.17 -11.03
CA ILE A 382 31.65 10.07 -10.59
C ILE A 382 32.74 9.75 -11.63
N TRP A 383 32.37 9.67 -12.92
CA TRP A 383 33.33 9.42 -14.00
C TRP A 383 34.39 10.52 -14.11
N LYS A 384 33.98 11.79 -13.97
CA LYS A 384 34.91 12.93 -14.02
C LYS A 384 35.84 12.95 -12.80
N VAL A 385 35.36 12.59 -11.61
CA VAL A 385 36.20 12.43 -10.41
C VAL A 385 37.19 11.27 -10.60
N GLY A 386 36.71 10.12 -11.07
CA GLY A 386 37.53 8.93 -11.28
C GLY A 386 38.66 9.15 -12.30
N SER A 387 38.34 9.78 -13.43
CA SER A 387 39.33 10.14 -14.46
C SER A 387 40.34 11.18 -13.95
N TRP A 388 39.93 12.14 -13.13
CA TRP A 388 40.85 13.08 -12.46
C TRP A 388 41.80 12.37 -11.50
N THR A 389 41.31 11.47 -10.65
CA THR A 389 42.18 10.70 -9.72
C THR A 389 43.18 9.82 -10.45
N GLN A 390 42.79 9.17 -11.56
CA GLN A 390 43.73 8.42 -12.40
C GLN A 390 44.77 9.31 -13.07
N CYS A 391 44.38 10.49 -13.56
CA CYS A 391 45.29 11.44 -14.19
C CYS A 391 46.32 12.01 -13.19
N VAL A 392 45.91 12.29 -11.95
CA VAL A 392 46.81 12.71 -10.86
C VAL A 392 47.75 11.58 -10.45
N MET A 393 47.27 10.34 -10.30
CA MET A 393 48.12 9.19 -9.98
C MET A 393 49.16 8.91 -11.07
N LEU A 394 48.78 9.02 -12.35
CA LEU A 394 49.70 8.88 -13.48
C LEU A 394 50.77 10.00 -13.50
N ARG A 395 50.38 11.24 -13.16
CA ARG A 395 51.30 12.38 -13.10
C ARG A 395 52.31 12.27 -11.96
N VAL A 396 51.89 11.71 -10.80
CA VAL A 396 52.78 11.41 -9.67
C VAL A 396 53.73 10.25 -10.00
N SER A 397 53.25 9.21 -10.69
CA SER A 397 54.09 8.08 -11.12
C SER A 397 55.09 8.44 -12.23
N SER A 398 54.87 9.52 -12.99
CA SER A 398 55.81 10.04 -13.99
C SER A 398 56.84 11.04 -13.42
N ALA A 399 56.67 11.47 -12.16
CA ALA A 399 57.53 12.45 -11.48
C ALA A 399 58.50 11.81 -10.47
N THR A 400 58.42 10.49 -10.29
CA THR A 400 59.42 9.60 -9.67
C THR A 400 60.14 8.84 -10.76
#